data_AF-A0A828PK98-F1
#
_entry.id   AF-A0A828PK98-F1
#
_cell.length_a   1.000
_cell.length_b   1.000
_cell.length_c   1.000
_cell.angle_alpha   90.00
_cell.angle_beta   90.00
_cell.angle_gamma   90.00
#
_symmetry.space_group_name_H-M   'P 1'
#
loop_
_entity.id
_entity.type
_entity.pdbx_description
1 polymer ?
#
loop_
_entity_poly.entity_id
_entity_poly.type
_entity_poly.pdbx_seq_one_letter_code
_entity_poly.pdbx_strand_id
1 'polypeptide(L)' 'MMLSQLHKDITRNAIQSWQKRKEGEQKVRFLQAMPATHGAHFRFMNVQQKDEKTLLVTID' A
#
# COMPACT_ATOMS: atom_id res chain seq x y z
N MET A 1 -9.96 16.87 -7.25
CA MET A 1 -10.71 15.74 -6.65
C MET A 1 -10.12 15.44 -5.28
N MET A 2 -10.93 15.38 -4.23
CA MET A 2 -10.45 14.91 -2.92
C MET A 2 -10.28 13.39 -2.96
N LEU A 3 -9.12 12.89 -2.51
CA LEU A 3 -8.90 11.46 -2.32
C LEU A 3 -9.76 10.95 -1.16
N SER A 4 -10.37 9.77 -1.32
CA SER A 4 -11.04 9.06 -0.23
C SER A 4 -10.07 8.76 0.91
N GLN A 5 -10.60 8.59 2.12
CA GLN A 5 -9.77 8.23 3.28
C GLN A 5 -8.99 6.93 3.03
N LEU A 6 -9.63 5.94 2.40
CA LEU A 6 -8.98 4.69 1.99
C LEU A 6 -7.77 4.93 1.08
N HIS A 7 -7.88 5.79 0.06
CA HIS A 7 -6.75 6.09 -0.82
C HIS A 7 -5.58 6.73 -0.06
N LYS A 8 -5.86 7.62 0.90
CA LYS A 8 -4.82 8.22 1.74
C LYS A 8 -4.12 7.18 2.62
N ASP A 9 -4.88 6.27 3.20
CA ASP A 9 -4.34 5.22 4.05
C ASP A 9 -3.49 4.22 3.26
N ILE A 10 -3.96 3.78 2.09
CA ILE A 10 -3.20 2.92 1.17
C ILE A 10 -1.89 3.61 0.77
N THR A 11 -1.95 4.89 0.39
CA THR A 11 -0.77 5.66 -0.02
C THR A 11 0.26 5.75 1.10
N ARG A 12 -0.17 6.11 2.31
CA ARG A 12 0.71 6.19 3.48
C ARG A 12 1.35 4.84 3.79
N ASN A 13 0.55 3.78 3.84
CA ASN A 13 1.04 2.44 4.21
C ASN A 13 1.99 1.88 3.15
N ALA A 14 1.73 2.13 1.86
CA ALA A 14 2.62 1.76 0.76
C ALA A 14 3.97 2.48 0.87
N ILE A 15 3.97 3.80 1.10
CA ILE A 15 5.21 4.59 1.26
C ILE A 15 6.01 4.09 2.47
N GLN A 16 5.36 3.90 3.63
CA GLN A 16 6.03 3.43 4.84
C GLN A 16 6.62 2.04 4.65
N SER A 17 5.89 1.14 3.99
CA SER A 17 6.37 -0.23 3.72
C SER A 17 7.54 -0.22 2.75
N TRP A 18 7.49 0.63 1.72
CA TRP A 18 8.59 0.80 0.78
C TRP A 18 9.85 1.39 1.41
N GLN A 19 9.71 2.35 2.32
CA GLN A 19 10.83 2.96 3.05
C GLN A 19 11.50 2.00 4.04
N LYS A 20 10.72 1.07 4.63
CA LYS A 20 11.22 0.08 5.59
C LYS A 20 11.73 -1.22 4.94
N ARG A 21 11.67 -1.31 3.61
CA ARG A 21 12.10 -2.50 2.86
C ARG A 21 13.57 -2.78 3.08
N LYS A 22 13.98 -4.03 2.93
CA LYS A 22 15.40 -4.38 2.96
C LYS A 22 16.08 -3.90 1.68
N GLU A 23 17.35 -3.53 1.78
CA GLU A 23 18.14 -3.18 0.61
C GLU A 23 18.11 -4.32 -0.42
N GLY A 24 17.86 -3.98 -1.69
CA GLY A 24 17.70 -4.94 -2.78
C GLY A 24 16.28 -5.48 -2.98
N GLU A 25 15.34 -5.26 -2.05
CA GLU A 25 13.93 -5.65 -2.27
C GLU A 25 13.28 -4.81 -3.38
N GLN A 26 12.78 -5.50 -4.39
CA GLN A 26 12.08 -4.91 -5.54
C GLN A 26 10.57 -4.83 -5.34
N LYS A 27 10.03 -5.59 -4.37
CA LYS A 27 8.60 -5.70 -4.07
C LYS A 27 8.42 -6.01 -2.59
N VAL A 28 7.49 -5.32 -1.94
CA VAL A 28 7.17 -5.48 -0.52
C VAL A 28 5.68 -5.66 -0.34
N ARG A 29 5.28 -6.49 0.62
CA ARG A 29 3.87 -6.73 0.96
C ARG A 29 3.50 -5.98 2.24
N PHE A 30 2.30 -5.41 2.28
CA PHE A 30 1.72 -4.82 3.49
C PHE A 30 0.25 -5.18 3.64
N LEU A 31 -0.25 -5.13 4.88
CA LEU A 31 -1.67 -5.37 5.18
C LEU A 31 -2.43 -4.05 5.23
N GLN A 32 -3.54 -3.97 4.52
CA GLN A 32 -4.39 -2.78 4.47
C GLN A 32 -5.78 -3.09 5.03
N ALA A 33 -6.26 -2.25 5.94
CA ALA A 33 -7.66 -2.26 6.36
C ALA A 33 -8.55 -1.69 5.24
N MET A 34 -9.58 -2.43 4.87
CA MET A 34 -10.56 -2.04 3.86
C MET A 34 -11.85 -1.56 4.56
N PRO A 35 -12.61 -0.65 3.94
CA PRO A 35 -13.93 -0.28 4.45
C PRO A 35 -14.83 -1.52 4.49
N ALA A 36 -15.50 -1.73 5.62
CA ALA A 36 -16.44 -2.82 5.81
C ALA A 36 -17.66 -2.28 6.57
N THR A 37 -18.84 -2.82 6.27
CA THR A 37 -20.07 -2.51 7.00
C THR A 37 -20.18 -3.29 8.30
N HIS A 38 -19.58 -4.48 8.37
CA HIS A 38 -19.53 -5.33 9.55
C HIS A 38 -18.16 -5.99 9.68
N GLY A 39 -17.62 -6.01 10.90
CA GLY A 39 -16.31 -6.61 11.20
C GLY A 39 -15.12 -5.82 10.62
N ALA A 40 -13.94 -6.44 10.69
CA ALA A 40 -12.72 -5.88 10.12
C ALA A 40 -12.32 -6.68 8.87
N HIS A 41 -12.21 -5.98 7.74
CA HIS A 41 -11.80 -6.58 6.47
C HIS A 41 -10.41 -6.08 6.09
N PHE A 42 -9.51 -6.99 5.74
CA PHE A 42 -8.13 -6.65 5.38
C PHE A 42 -7.77 -7.25 4.02
N ARG A 43 -6.88 -6.58 3.29
CA ARG A 43 -6.26 -7.14 2.09
C ARG A 43 -4.75 -7.00 2.17
N PHE A 44 -4.06 -8.03 1.69
CA PHE A 44 -2.65 -7.89 1.36
C PHE A 44 -2.51 -7.08 0.08
N MET A 45 -1.62 -6.11 0.13
CA MET A 45 -1.24 -5.29 -1.00
C MET A 45 0.26 -5.39 -1.20
N ASN A 46 0.67 -5.31 -2.46
CA ASN A 46 2.06 -5.26 -2.83
C ASN A 46 2.42 -3.83 -3.25
N VAL A 47 3.62 -3.38 -2.89
CA VAL A 47 4.21 -2.14 -3.37
C VAL A 47 5.55 -2.44 -4.04
N GLN A 48 5.76 -1.86 -5.21
CA GLN A 48 7.02 -1.94 -5.95
C GLN A 48 7.31 -0.61 -6.62
N GLN A 49 8.58 -0.32 -6.87
CA GLN A 49 8.95 0.87 -7.64
C GLN A 49 8.65 0.64 -9.12
N LYS A 50 7.93 1.58 -9.73
CA LYS A 50 7.67 1.56 -11.18
C LYS A 50 8.68 2.42 -11.93
N ASP A 51 9.04 3.57 -11.37
CA ASP A 51 10.09 4.46 -11.85
C ASP A 51 10.74 5.20 -10.67
N GLU A 52 11.70 6.09 -10.93
CA GLU A 52 12.46 6.82 -9.91
C GLU A 52 11.58 7.55 -8.88
N LYS A 53 10.35 7.95 -9.24
CA LYS A 53 9.48 8.78 -8.39
C LYS A 53 8.12 8.16 -8.11
N THR A 54 7.79 7.01 -8.69
CA THR A 54 6.47 6.39 -8.52
C THR A 54 6.54 4.98 -7.95
N LEU A 55 5.61 4.73 -7.03
CA LEU A 55 5.33 3.41 -6.48
C LEU A 55 4.05 2.88 -7.12
N LEU A 56 4.09 1.62 -7.56
CA LEU A 56 2.93 0.87 -7.99
C LEU A 56 2.41 0.05 -6.82
N VAL A 57 1.12 0.21 -6.51
CA VAL A 57 0.42 -0.61 -5.52
C VAL A 57 -0.54 -1.54 -6.24
N THR A 58 -0.44 -2.84 -5.97
CA THR A 58 -1.37 -3.86 -6.49
C THR A 58 -1.98 -4.65 -5.36
N ILE A 59 -3.18 -5.20 -5.58
CA ILE A 59 -3.76 -6.20 -4.70
C ILE A 59 -3.07 -7.53 -5.02
N ASP A 60 -2.73 -8.29 -3.99
CA ASP A 60 -2.20 -9.66 -4.14
C ASP A 60 -3.29 -10.66 -4.55
#